data_AF-A0A7W3YUJ1-F1
#
_entry.id   AF-A0A7W3YUJ1-F1
#
_cell.length_a   1.000
_cell.length_b   1.000
_cell.length_c   1.000
_cell.angle_alpha   90.00
_cell.angle_beta   90.00
_cell.angle_gamma   90.00
#
_symmetry.space_group_name_H-M   'P 1'
#
loop_
_entity.id
_entity.type
_entity.pdbx_description
1 polymer ?
#
loop_
_entity_poly.entity_id
_entity_poly.type
_entity_poly.pdbx_seq_one_letter_code
_entity_poly.pdbx_strand_id
1 'polypeptide(L)'
;MSDSRPATKPTTEATTVSLPPVASLLDDHTPPDSVGVGGSAATVAPQAPEDATAGEEDLEESGGEPQWGPWRLPAVTVPDNLRLQTAVARLVVQKQRIDAIVREGQLDGLWPASWLGLDGRSIDLTAFVHSVLPFIPETGQGQSPTAAGRVNLKFTLGDDSRWDRRQVARPRALAARLGADERALAGQPDQAEVSLISPLGLCVPTQGKSRVGFLRQMGAASMAARVTALAYPSPSQLGLYAVAPGGQAQVWCVLGQRQLRRLEAHWLSVPLLNGYGVPEPKPWPENWPPVEAVAQALAECRGKGVPEVDLLGLSHRLTRQAQGMRWVSTNLLQMRNWLPRWRFFLSSFIGLPLLLLVVAMLALPRAIEAAAVAAILGFAGGAVAALAVPWVVARQRDVN
;
A
#
# COMPACT_ATOMS: atom_id res chain seq x y z
N MET A 1 64.36 1.81 -23.20
CA MET A 1 63.87 3.09 -22.65
C MET A 1 62.35 3.08 -22.76
N SER A 2 61.70 3.21 -21.59
CA SER A 2 60.31 3.63 -21.31
C SER A 2 59.17 2.89 -22.04
N ASP A 3 58.41 1.97 -21.42
CA ASP A 3 57.52 2.06 -20.24
C ASP A 3 56.19 2.77 -20.56
N SER A 4 55.10 1.99 -20.58
CA SER A 4 53.70 2.44 -20.48
C SER A 4 52.79 1.27 -20.11
N ARG A 5 52.34 1.30 -18.85
CA ARG A 5 51.43 0.36 -18.17
C ARG A 5 49.98 0.46 -18.71
N PRO A 6 49.19 -0.63 -18.65
CA PRO A 6 47.74 -0.58 -18.86
C PRO A 6 46.97 -0.20 -17.59
N ALA A 7 45.83 0.47 -17.82
CA ALA A 7 44.94 1.04 -16.83
C ALA A 7 44.14 0.00 -16.01
N THR A 8 44.04 0.29 -14.72
CA THR A 8 43.37 -0.49 -13.66
C THR A 8 41.85 -0.30 -13.71
N LYS A 9 41.10 -1.40 -13.58
CA LYS A 9 39.64 -1.41 -13.38
C LYS A 9 39.30 -0.97 -11.95
N PRO A 10 38.20 -0.23 -11.71
CA PRO A 10 37.75 0.09 -10.36
C PRO A 10 37.02 -1.11 -9.72
N THR A 11 37.48 -1.46 -8.52
CA THR A 11 36.93 -2.47 -7.62
C THR A 11 35.65 -1.95 -6.96
N THR A 12 34.59 -2.74 -7.01
CA THR A 12 33.33 -2.53 -6.29
C THR A 12 33.55 -2.80 -4.81
N GLU A 13 33.65 -1.75 -3.99
CA GLU A 13 33.61 -1.87 -2.53
C GLU A 13 32.15 -2.00 -2.07
N ALA A 14 31.78 -3.18 -1.58
CA ALA A 14 30.56 -3.41 -0.83
C ALA A 14 30.77 -2.88 0.60
N THR A 15 30.14 -1.77 0.95
CA THR A 15 30.09 -1.27 2.33
C THR A 15 29.07 -2.08 3.12
N THR A 16 29.52 -3.17 3.73
CA THR A 16 28.79 -3.90 4.77
C THR A 16 28.93 -3.15 6.10
N VAL A 17 27.82 -2.60 6.59
CA VAL A 17 27.73 -1.98 7.93
C VAL A 17 27.58 -3.10 8.96
N SER A 18 28.59 -3.25 9.82
CA SER A 18 28.64 -4.22 10.91
C SER A 18 28.32 -3.57 12.25
N LEU A 19 27.45 -4.20 13.05
CA LEU A 19 27.31 -3.95 14.49
C LEU A 19 28.20 -4.94 15.25
N PRO A 20 28.82 -4.56 16.40
CA PRO A 20 29.66 -5.47 17.16
C PRO A 20 28.83 -6.53 17.91
N PRO A 21 29.32 -7.78 18.01
CA PRO A 21 28.68 -8.82 18.82
C PRO A 21 29.14 -8.70 20.29
N VAL A 22 28.20 -8.88 21.23
CA VAL A 22 28.54 -9.14 22.63
C VAL A 22 28.21 -10.59 22.90
N ALA A 23 29.26 -11.40 23.09
CA ALA A 23 29.18 -12.72 23.68
C ALA A 23 30.01 -12.74 24.97
N SER A 24 29.44 -13.42 25.97
CA SER A 24 30.09 -14.10 27.09
C SER A 24 30.53 -13.29 28.32
N LEU A 25 29.74 -13.47 29.38
CA LEU A 25 30.15 -13.82 30.76
C LEU A 25 28.94 -14.60 31.34
N LEU A 26 28.89 -15.93 31.16
CA LEU A 26 29.20 -16.99 32.15
C LEU A 26 28.55 -16.75 33.52
N ASP A 27 27.49 -17.50 33.86
CA ASP A 27 27.48 -18.76 34.66
C ASP A 27 27.16 -18.39 36.14
N ASP A 28 26.41 -19.09 36.99
CA ASP A 28 25.89 -20.46 37.07
C ASP A 28 24.76 -20.49 38.15
N HIS A 29 24.09 -21.64 38.29
CA HIS A 29 23.15 -22.10 39.35
C HIS A 29 21.63 -22.04 39.10
N THR A 30 21.14 -23.13 38.50
CA THR A 30 19.86 -23.84 38.72
C THR A 30 19.88 -24.67 40.03
N PRO A 31 18.79 -25.37 40.46
CA PRO A 31 17.36 -25.06 40.72
C PRO A 31 16.92 -25.74 42.08
N PRO A 32 15.72 -26.34 42.36
CA PRO A 32 14.34 -26.26 41.82
C PRO A 32 13.19 -26.19 42.89
N ASP A 33 11.93 -26.23 42.41
CA ASP A 33 10.70 -26.78 43.04
C ASP A 33 10.01 -26.00 44.20
N SER A 34 8.68 -25.93 44.37
CA SER A 34 7.51 -26.54 43.74
C SER A 34 6.20 -25.86 44.24
N VAL A 35 5.18 -25.84 43.38
CA VAL A 35 3.71 -26.02 43.57
C VAL A 35 3.01 -25.53 44.86
N GLY A 36 1.93 -24.72 44.70
CA GLY A 36 0.90 -24.54 45.73
C GLY A 36 -0.33 -23.67 45.35
N VAL A 37 -1.27 -24.27 44.62
CA VAL A 37 -2.75 -24.05 44.55
C VAL A 37 -3.41 -23.09 45.56
N GLY A 38 -4.38 -22.28 45.09
CA GLY A 38 -5.52 -21.83 45.93
C GLY A 38 -6.24 -20.57 45.44
N GLY A 39 -7.43 -20.70 44.85
CA GLY A 39 -8.23 -19.58 44.32
C GLY A 39 -9.21 -18.95 45.32
N SER A 40 -9.77 -17.79 44.98
CA SER A 40 -11.23 -17.53 44.88
C SER A 40 -11.51 -16.06 44.54
N ALA A 41 -12.68 -15.83 43.94
CA ALA A 41 -13.13 -14.63 43.26
C ALA A 41 -13.55 -13.45 44.17
N ALA A 42 -13.38 -12.21 43.70
CA ALA A 42 -14.31 -11.11 43.94
C ALA A 42 -14.09 -9.91 42.98
N THR A 43 -15.12 -9.63 42.19
CA THR A 43 -15.73 -8.33 41.86
C THR A 43 -14.89 -7.16 41.31
N VAL A 44 -15.24 -6.78 40.07
CA VAL A 44 -14.77 -5.63 39.30
C VAL A 44 -15.52 -4.34 39.69
N ALA A 45 -14.77 -3.27 40.02
CA ALA A 45 -15.14 -1.85 39.88
C ALA A 45 -13.85 -1.00 39.80
N PRO A 46 -13.87 0.20 39.19
CA PRO A 46 -12.73 0.77 38.47
C PRO A 46 -11.71 1.46 39.40
N GLN A 47 -10.44 1.05 39.34
CA GLN A 47 -9.36 1.72 40.07
C GLN A 47 -8.83 2.95 39.31
N ALA A 48 -8.98 4.11 39.94
CA ALA A 48 -8.16 5.29 39.74
C ALA A 48 -6.69 4.95 40.06
N PRO A 49 -5.69 5.67 39.50
CA PRO A 49 -4.29 5.32 39.70
C PRO A 49 -3.88 5.58 41.14
N GLU A 50 -3.64 4.49 41.89
CA GLU A 50 -3.17 4.53 43.27
C GLU A 50 -1.73 5.03 43.37
N ASP A 51 -1.55 5.96 44.30
CA ASP A 51 -0.29 6.57 44.71
C ASP A 51 0.72 5.53 45.18
N ALA A 52 1.91 5.56 44.58
CA ALA A 52 3.10 4.94 45.15
C ALA A 52 3.84 6.00 46.01
N THR A 53 3.58 5.96 47.31
CA THR A 53 4.42 6.56 48.34
C THR A 53 5.75 5.80 48.42
N ALA A 54 6.83 6.40 47.94
CA ALA A 54 8.20 5.99 48.26
C ALA A 54 9.14 7.21 48.17
N GLY A 55 9.75 7.57 49.30
CA GLY A 55 10.94 8.41 49.41
C GLY A 55 10.75 9.90 49.09
N GLU A 56 10.55 10.71 50.14
CA GLU A 56 10.81 12.14 50.10
C GLU A 56 12.32 12.38 49.92
N GLU A 57 12.73 12.67 48.69
CA GLU A 57 13.88 13.55 48.45
C GLU A 57 13.33 14.82 47.79
N ASP A 58 13.33 15.89 48.57
CA ASP A 58 12.97 17.24 48.16
C ASP A 58 13.90 17.73 47.04
N LEU A 59 13.50 17.45 45.79
CA LEU A 59 14.02 18.17 44.63
C LEU A 59 13.23 19.48 44.53
N GLU A 60 13.73 20.50 45.23
CA GLU A 60 13.33 21.89 45.06
C GLU A 60 13.13 22.20 43.56
N GLU A 61 11.98 22.76 43.22
CA GLU A 61 11.67 23.32 41.90
C GLU A 61 12.55 24.56 41.64
N SER A 62 13.85 24.32 41.44
CA SER A 62 14.72 25.29 40.81
C SER A 62 14.24 25.51 39.38
N GLY A 63 14.06 26.77 39.01
CA GLY A 63 13.62 27.24 37.69
C GLY A 63 14.57 26.91 36.52
N GLY A 64 15.49 25.95 36.68
CA GLY A 64 16.40 25.49 35.63
C GLY A 64 15.72 24.61 34.58
N GLU A 65 16.25 24.64 33.35
CA GLU A 65 15.88 23.68 32.30
C GLU A 65 16.07 22.23 32.80
N PRO A 66 15.24 21.26 32.34
CA PRO A 66 15.41 19.86 32.71
C PRO A 66 16.85 19.42 32.40
N GLN A 67 17.61 19.04 33.43
CA GLN A 67 18.93 18.44 33.26
C GLN A 67 18.75 17.03 32.72
N TRP A 68 18.88 16.91 31.42
CA TRP A 68 19.00 15.63 30.72
C TRP A 68 20.32 14.99 31.15
N GLY A 69 20.26 13.93 31.97
CA GLY A 69 21.44 13.24 32.49
C GLY A 69 22.36 12.66 31.40
N PRO A 70 23.56 12.17 31.76
CA PRO A 70 24.50 11.60 30.79
C PRO A 70 23.93 10.33 30.18
N TRP A 71 23.36 10.47 28.98
CA TRP A 71 22.82 9.37 28.20
C TRP A 71 23.94 8.41 27.77
N ARG A 72 23.70 7.10 27.96
CA ARG A 72 24.68 6.04 27.65
C ARG A 72 24.43 5.42 26.27
N LEU A 73 23.20 5.47 25.79
CA LEU A 73 22.83 4.89 24.50
C LEU A 73 23.38 5.70 23.31
N PRO A 74 23.78 5.02 22.22
CA PRO A 74 24.27 5.70 21.02
C PRO A 74 23.14 6.49 20.34
N ALA A 75 23.49 7.63 19.75
CA ALA A 75 22.58 8.38 18.90
C ALA A 75 22.36 7.64 17.58
N VAL A 76 21.11 7.55 17.16
CA VAL A 76 20.74 6.99 15.85
C VAL A 76 21.18 7.96 14.77
N THR A 77 21.95 7.47 13.81
CA THR A 77 22.44 8.26 12.68
C THR A 77 21.32 8.56 11.69
N VAL A 78 21.36 9.77 11.14
CA VAL A 78 20.40 10.29 10.16
C VAL A 78 21.21 10.67 8.92
N PRO A 79 20.69 10.50 7.68
CA PRO A 79 21.42 10.86 6.47
C PRO A 79 21.88 12.33 6.46
N ASP A 80 23.12 12.57 6.03
CA ASP A 80 23.75 13.90 5.91
C ASP A 80 23.29 14.66 4.66
N ASN A 81 21.98 14.74 4.44
CA ASN A 81 21.38 15.53 3.37
C ASN A 81 20.52 16.63 3.98
N LEU A 82 21.02 17.87 3.95
CA LEU A 82 20.34 19.03 4.55
C LEU A 82 18.93 19.28 3.97
N ARG A 83 18.73 19.03 2.67
CA ARG A 83 17.43 19.22 2.02
C ARG A 83 16.42 18.21 2.56
N LEU A 84 16.82 16.94 2.63
CA LEU A 84 16.01 15.86 3.20
C LEU A 84 15.72 16.11 4.69
N GLN A 85 16.74 16.42 5.50
CA GLN A 85 16.56 16.73 6.93
C GLN A 85 15.58 17.88 7.15
N THR A 86 15.66 18.93 6.32
CA THR A 86 14.74 20.06 6.38
C THR A 86 13.31 19.65 6.00
N ALA A 87 13.15 18.83 4.96
CA ALA A 87 11.84 18.32 4.54
C ALA A 87 11.20 17.42 5.61
N VAL A 88 11.99 16.52 6.21
CA VAL A 88 11.56 15.65 7.32
C VAL A 88 11.16 16.47 8.54
N ALA A 89 12.00 17.44 8.95
CA ALA A 89 11.68 18.31 10.09
C ALA A 89 10.39 19.12 9.83
N ARG A 90 10.19 19.61 8.60
CA ARG A 90 8.95 20.28 8.20
C ARG A 90 7.75 19.36 8.27
N LEU A 91 7.86 18.11 7.78
CA LEU A 91 6.80 17.11 7.88
C LEU A 91 6.40 16.87 9.34
N VAL A 92 7.39 16.71 10.24
CA VAL A 92 7.14 16.48 11.68
C VAL A 92 6.36 17.66 12.29
N VAL A 93 6.76 18.90 11.97
CA VAL A 93 6.07 20.12 12.44
C VAL A 93 4.67 20.24 11.83
N GLN A 94 4.52 19.95 10.53
CA GLN A 94 3.21 19.97 9.87
C GLN A 94 2.27 18.96 10.49
N LYS A 95 2.73 17.72 10.75
CA LYS A 95 1.94 16.71 11.44
C LYS A 95 1.43 17.21 12.79
N GLN A 96 2.31 17.77 13.63
CA GLN A 96 1.90 18.33 14.94
C GLN A 96 0.81 19.40 14.82
N ARG A 97 0.90 20.28 13.82
CA ARG A 97 -0.12 21.30 13.57
C ARG A 97 -1.44 20.66 13.14
N ILE A 98 -1.39 19.65 12.29
CA ILE A 98 -2.60 18.92 11.87
C ILE A 98 -3.24 18.24 13.09
N ASP A 99 -2.47 17.57 13.96
CA ASP A 99 -3.00 16.96 15.18
C ASP A 99 -3.69 17.98 16.09
N ALA A 100 -3.11 19.17 16.23
CA ALA A 100 -3.70 20.24 17.03
C ALA A 100 -5.04 20.71 16.45
N ILE A 101 -5.11 20.92 15.13
CA ILE A 101 -6.33 21.34 14.43
C ILE A 101 -7.43 20.26 14.55
N VAL A 102 -7.08 18.99 14.35
CA VAL A 102 -8.02 17.86 14.49
C VAL A 102 -8.53 17.73 15.92
N ARG A 103 -7.67 17.93 16.93
CA ARG A 103 -8.07 17.90 18.34
C ARG A 103 -9.06 19.01 18.70
N GLU A 104 -8.91 20.18 18.09
CA GLU A 104 -9.83 21.31 18.27
C GLU A 104 -11.18 21.11 17.53
N GLY A 105 -11.34 20.03 16.77
CA GLY A 105 -12.55 19.78 15.95
C GLY A 105 -12.69 20.78 14.81
N GLN A 106 -11.59 21.38 14.37
CA GLN A 106 -11.57 22.32 13.27
C GLN A 106 -11.36 21.56 11.95
N LEU A 107 -12.01 22.04 10.89
CA LEU A 107 -11.87 21.51 9.53
C LEU A 107 -12.36 20.04 9.39
N ASP A 108 -13.34 19.64 10.21
CA ASP A 108 -14.02 18.35 10.09
C ASP A 108 -14.53 18.14 8.65
N GLY A 109 -14.21 16.99 8.07
CA GLY A 109 -14.55 16.64 6.69
C GLY A 109 -13.56 17.10 5.60
N LEU A 110 -12.56 17.92 5.92
CA LEU A 110 -11.48 18.29 4.99
C LEU A 110 -10.30 17.31 5.03
N TRP A 111 -10.17 16.57 6.12
CA TRP A 111 -9.14 15.55 6.26
C TRP A 111 -9.52 14.26 5.53
N PRO A 112 -8.55 13.55 4.91
CA PRO A 112 -8.82 12.22 4.38
C PRO A 112 -9.41 11.32 5.45
N ALA A 113 -10.54 10.68 5.15
CA ALA A 113 -11.19 9.76 6.10
C ALA A 113 -10.27 8.59 6.50
N SER A 114 -9.30 8.25 5.65
CA SER A 114 -8.25 7.26 5.94
C SER A 114 -7.37 7.65 7.13
N TRP A 115 -7.25 8.93 7.46
CA TRP A 115 -6.37 9.43 8.51
C TRP A 115 -7.01 9.40 9.90
N LEU A 116 -8.34 9.50 9.97
CA LEU A 116 -9.04 9.65 11.23
C LEU A 116 -9.07 8.31 11.96
N GLY A 117 -8.66 8.31 13.22
CA GLY A 117 -8.82 7.17 14.11
C GLY A 117 -10.29 6.89 14.42
N LEU A 118 -10.56 5.77 15.10
CA LEU A 118 -11.91 5.34 15.46
C LEU A 118 -12.71 6.41 16.23
N ASP A 119 -12.01 7.26 16.98
CA ASP A 119 -12.60 8.30 17.81
C ASP A 119 -12.89 9.61 17.03
N GLY A 120 -12.46 9.70 15.77
CA GLY A 120 -12.62 10.88 14.89
C GLY A 120 -11.86 12.14 15.33
N ARG A 121 -11.23 12.14 16.50
CA ARG A 121 -10.54 13.28 17.14
C ARG A 121 -9.02 13.15 17.19
N SER A 122 -8.49 12.09 16.60
CA SER A 122 -7.06 11.82 16.53
C SER A 122 -6.73 11.27 15.15
N ILE A 123 -5.50 11.54 14.71
CA ILE A 123 -4.97 10.97 13.47
C ILE A 123 -4.28 9.65 13.79
N ASP A 124 -4.67 8.59 13.09
CA ASP A 124 -3.88 7.37 13.10
C ASP A 124 -2.54 7.63 12.41
N LEU A 125 -1.48 7.56 13.21
CA LEU A 125 -0.11 7.77 12.73
C LEU A 125 0.26 6.79 11.62
N THR A 126 -0.21 5.54 11.68
CA THR A 126 0.12 4.52 10.68
C THR A 126 -0.51 4.88 9.34
N ALA A 127 -1.81 5.19 9.33
CA ALA A 127 -2.50 5.65 8.12
C ALA A 127 -1.91 6.94 7.55
N PHE A 128 -1.58 7.92 8.41
CA PHE A 128 -0.91 9.15 8.01
C PHE A 128 0.41 8.85 7.29
N VAL A 129 1.27 8.01 7.88
CA VAL A 129 2.56 7.64 7.29
C VAL A 129 2.37 6.95 5.93
N HIS A 130 1.44 5.99 5.81
CA HIS A 130 1.17 5.32 4.54
C HIS A 130 0.60 6.23 3.44
N SER A 131 -0.06 7.32 3.82
CA SER A 131 -0.57 8.32 2.88
C SER A 131 0.50 9.29 2.38
N VAL A 132 1.50 9.60 3.22
CA VAL A 132 2.59 10.53 2.91
C VAL A 132 3.73 9.80 2.19
N LEU A 133 4.05 8.59 2.64
CA LEU A 133 5.15 7.80 2.13
C LEU A 133 4.65 6.55 1.40
N PRO A 134 4.70 6.54 0.05
CA PRO A 134 4.32 5.38 -0.73
C PRO A 134 5.34 4.27 -0.57
N PHE A 135 4.90 3.02 -0.72
CA PHE A 135 5.76 1.82 -0.77
C PHE A 135 6.66 1.60 0.46
N ILE A 136 6.24 2.04 1.65
CA ILE A 136 6.88 1.62 2.90
C ILE A 136 6.70 0.10 3.03
N PRO A 137 7.78 -0.65 3.30
CA PRO A 137 7.68 -2.09 3.52
C PRO A 137 6.82 -2.39 4.75
N GLU A 138 5.98 -3.41 4.64
CA GLU A 138 5.21 -3.90 5.79
C GLU A 138 6.15 -4.51 6.84
N THR A 139 5.67 -4.53 8.08
CA THR A 139 6.45 -5.03 9.21
C THR A 139 6.83 -6.50 8.96
N GLY A 140 8.14 -6.76 8.83
CA GLY A 140 8.73 -8.08 8.58
C GLY A 140 9.61 -8.17 7.32
N GLN A 141 9.44 -7.28 6.34
CA GLN A 141 10.27 -7.28 5.12
C GLN A 141 11.44 -6.30 5.20
N GLY A 142 12.65 -6.78 4.93
CA GLY A 142 13.85 -5.93 4.85
C GLY A 142 14.24 -5.26 6.17
N GLN A 143 13.83 -5.83 7.30
CA GLN A 143 14.11 -5.28 8.63
C GLN A 143 15.51 -5.68 9.11
N SER A 144 16.27 -4.71 9.59
CA SER A 144 17.47 -5.00 10.38
C SER A 144 17.09 -5.40 11.82
N PRO A 145 17.97 -6.13 12.52
CA PRO A 145 17.75 -6.45 13.93
C PRO A 145 17.48 -5.19 14.76
N THR A 146 16.49 -5.27 15.65
CA THR A 146 16.10 -4.18 16.54
C THR A 146 17.19 -3.90 17.57
N ALA A 147 17.65 -2.65 17.65
CA ALA A 147 18.70 -2.22 18.56
C ALA A 147 18.24 -1.10 19.49
N ALA A 148 18.82 -1.00 20.68
CA ALA A 148 18.59 0.14 21.57
C ALA A 148 19.38 1.36 21.09
N GLY A 149 18.73 2.52 21.02
CA GLY A 149 19.39 3.76 20.60
C GLY A 149 18.58 5.00 20.93
N ARG A 150 19.18 6.18 20.76
CA ARG A 150 18.52 7.47 20.97
C ARG A 150 18.10 8.10 19.65
N VAL A 151 16.81 8.30 19.48
CA VAL A 151 16.24 8.94 18.28
C VAL A 151 16.11 10.44 18.50
N ASN A 152 16.43 11.22 17.47
CA ASN A 152 16.28 12.68 17.52
C ASN A 152 14.81 13.08 17.34
N LEU A 153 14.27 13.85 18.29
CA LEU A 153 12.86 14.24 18.29
C LEU A 153 12.51 15.22 17.16
N LYS A 154 13.51 15.88 16.55
CA LYS A 154 13.34 16.71 15.35
C LYS A 154 12.90 15.91 14.12
N PHE A 155 13.29 14.63 14.04
CA PHE A 155 13.01 13.74 12.91
C PHE A 155 12.05 12.60 13.26
N THR A 156 11.46 12.65 14.46
CA THR A 156 10.55 11.62 14.97
C THR A 156 9.11 12.12 14.93
N LEU A 157 8.25 11.42 14.20
CA LEU A 157 6.81 11.67 14.25
C LEU A 157 6.28 11.32 15.63
N GLY A 158 5.28 12.05 16.08
CA GLY A 158 4.69 11.87 17.40
C GLY A 158 3.24 12.32 17.39
N ASP A 159 2.61 12.14 18.53
CA ASP A 159 1.31 12.73 18.84
C ASP A 159 1.38 13.29 20.26
N ASP A 160 0.44 14.17 20.58
CA ASP A 160 0.33 14.88 21.85
C ASP A 160 -0.98 14.47 22.59
N SER A 161 -1.55 13.31 22.23
CA SER A 161 -2.88 12.86 22.71
C SER A 161 -2.95 12.47 24.19
N ARG A 162 -1.90 11.86 24.74
CA ARG A 162 -1.96 11.26 26.10
C ARG A 162 -1.50 12.21 27.21
N TRP A 163 -0.55 13.09 26.91
CA TRP A 163 0.11 13.91 27.93
C TRP A 163 0.22 15.35 27.46
N ASP A 164 -0.36 16.25 28.24
CA ASP A 164 -0.16 17.68 28.15
C ASP A 164 0.62 18.14 29.39
N ARG A 165 1.64 18.97 29.18
CA ARG A 165 2.41 19.61 30.26
C ARG A 165 1.52 20.24 31.34
N ARG A 166 0.35 20.78 30.98
CA ARG A 166 -0.57 21.44 31.92
C ARG A 166 -1.36 20.46 32.79
N GLN A 167 -1.50 19.21 32.36
CA GLN A 167 -2.33 18.19 33.01
C GLN A 167 -1.51 17.23 33.88
N VAL A 168 -0.18 17.22 33.71
CA VAL A 168 0.71 16.34 34.46
C VAL A 168 1.19 17.06 35.73
N ALA A 169 0.94 16.46 36.90
CA ALA A 169 1.33 17.03 38.20
C ALA A 169 2.84 17.24 38.34
N ARG A 170 3.66 16.28 37.89
CA ARG A 170 5.14 16.35 37.92
C ARG A 170 5.72 16.15 36.52
N PRO A 171 5.64 17.17 35.62
CA PRO A 171 5.96 16.99 34.21
C PRO A 171 7.44 16.71 33.98
N ARG A 172 8.34 17.28 34.79
CA ARG A 172 9.79 17.04 34.71
C ARG A 172 10.17 15.61 35.10
N ALA A 173 9.62 15.10 36.21
CA ALA A 173 9.87 13.73 36.66
C ALA A 173 9.35 12.71 35.62
N LEU A 174 8.17 12.95 35.05
CA LEU A 174 7.64 12.13 33.97
C LEU A 174 8.54 12.18 32.71
N ALA A 175 9.04 13.35 32.34
CA ALA A 175 9.92 13.50 31.18
C ALA A 175 11.25 12.77 31.36
N ALA A 176 11.85 12.85 32.55
CA ALA A 176 13.05 12.10 32.89
C ALA A 176 12.81 10.58 32.77
N ARG A 177 11.69 10.08 33.31
CA ARG A 177 11.32 8.66 33.25
C ARG A 177 11.05 8.17 31.82
N LEU A 178 10.33 8.95 31.02
CA LEU A 178 9.99 8.60 29.63
C LEU A 178 11.18 8.72 28.68
N GLY A 179 12.15 9.58 28.99
CA GLY A 179 13.39 9.79 28.22
C GLY A 179 14.55 8.88 28.62
N ALA A 180 14.42 8.12 29.72
CA ALA A 180 15.45 7.26 30.28
C ALA A 180 15.85 6.12 29.32
N ASP A 181 17.14 5.76 29.33
CA ASP A 181 17.71 4.73 28.46
C ASP A 181 17.07 3.35 28.64
N GLU A 182 16.57 3.05 29.84
CA GLU A 182 15.83 1.81 30.14
C GLU A 182 14.61 1.61 29.24
N ARG A 183 14.02 2.70 28.71
CA ARG A 183 12.85 2.62 27.83
C ARG A 183 13.17 2.01 26.46
N ALA A 184 14.45 1.83 26.13
CA ALA A 184 14.92 1.12 24.94
C ALA A 184 15.18 -0.38 25.19
N LEU A 185 14.97 -0.90 26.39
CA LEU A 185 15.15 -2.32 26.70
C LEU A 185 13.85 -3.09 26.45
N ALA A 186 13.98 -4.30 25.90
CA ALA A 186 12.84 -5.18 25.67
C ALA A 186 12.24 -5.67 26.99
N GLY A 187 10.92 -5.72 27.08
CA GLY A 187 10.19 -6.26 28.24
C GLY A 187 10.11 -5.30 29.44
N GLN A 188 10.63 -4.08 29.33
CA GLN A 188 10.46 -3.05 30.35
C GLN A 188 9.08 -2.41 30.27
N PRO A 189 8.47 -2.01 31.41
CA PRO A 189 7.24 -1.22 31.39
C PRO A 189 7.51 0.12 30.68
N ASP A 190 6.51 0.61 29.95
CA ASP A 190 6.64 1.81 29.14
C ASP A 190 7.81 1.77 28.14
N GLN A 191 8.12 0.61 27.56
CA GLN A 191 9.01 0.48 26.42
C GLN A 191 8.61 1.42 25.27
N ALA A 192 9.61 1.97 24.58
CA ALA A 192 9.45 2.73 23.35
C ALA A 192 10.01 1.95 22.16
N GLU A 193 9.24 1.90 21.08
CA GLU A 193 9.65 1.27 19.83
C GLU A 193 9.43 2.22 18.66
N VAL A 194 10.42 2.28 17.78
CA VAL A 194 10.48 3.20 16.65
C VAL A 194 10.99 2.45 15.43
N SER A 195 10.29 2.60 14.32
CA SER A 195 10.79 2.23 13.00
C SER A 195 11.55 3.41 12.39
N LEU A 196 12.83 3.22 12.09
CA LEU A 196 13.64 4.19 11.36
C LEU A 196 13.57 3.87 9.87
N ILE A 197 13.02 4.77 9.06
CA ILE A 197 13.12 4.65 7.60
C ILE A 197 14.49 5.19 7.19
N SER A 198 15.50 4.30 7.17
CA SER A 198 16.91 4.68 7.16
C SER A 198 17.30 5.64 6.03
N PRO A 199 16.89 5.43 4.77
CA PRO A 199 17.25 6.34 3.69
C PRO A 199 16.63 7.74 3.81
N LEU A 200 15.51 7.86 4.54
CA LEU A 200 14.83 9.13 4.79
C LEU A 200 15.30 9.80 6.09
N GLY A 201 15.83 9.02 7.04
CA GLY A 201 16.10 9.50 8.38
C GLY A 201 14.85 9.85 9.19
N LEU A 202 13.69 9.32 8.78
CA LEU A 202 12.40 9.55 9.44
C LEU A 202 12.15 8.45 10.47
N CYS A 203 11.86 8.84 11.71
CA CYS A 203 11.51 7.94 12.80
C CYS A 203 9.98 7.91 12.99
N VAL A 204 9.41 6.71 12.94
CA VAL A 204 7.97 6.46 13.14
C VAL A 204 7.78 5.60 14.39
N PRO A 205 7.24 6.13 15.50
CA PRO A 205 7.00 5.34 16.70
C PRO A 205 5.88 4.30 16.48
N THR A 206 6.18 3.04 16.76
CA THR A 206 5.21 1.95 16.83
C THR A 206 4.61 1.86 18.23
N GLN A 207 5.45 2.00 19.26
CA GLN A 207 5.06 2.06 20.67
C GLN A 207 5.53 3.37 21.32
N GLY A 208 4.67 3.98 22.14
CA GLY A 208 5.01 5.21 22.87
C GLY A 208 4.83 6.49 22.07
N LYS A 209 4.00 6.51 21.02
CA LYS A 209 3.74 7.67 20.15
C LYS A 209 3.52 9.00 20.90
N SER A 210 2.73 8.96 21.97
CA SER A 210 2.38 10.15 22.77
C SER A 210 3.55 10.75 23.55
N ARG A 211 4.62 9.96 23.81
CA ARG A 211 5.78 10.44 24.59
C ARG A 211 6.65 11.38 23.77
N VAL A 212 6.67 11.19 22.45
CA VAL A 212 7.44 12.04 21.52
C VAL A 212 6.96 13.48 21.62
N GLY A 213 5.64 13.68 21.60
CA GLY A 213 4.99 14.97 21.78
C GLY A 213 5.35 15.61 23.12
N PHE A 214 5.11 14.89 24.19
CA PHE A 214 5.38 15.34 25.56
C PHE A 214 6.85 15.70 25.79
N LEU A 215 7.80 14.83 25.40
CA LEU A 215 9.23 15.10 25.53
C LEU A 215 9.66 16.34 24.75
N ARG A 216 9.07 16.58 23.57
CA ARG A 216 9.30 17.79 22.78
C ARG A 216 8.77 19.04 23.48
N GLN A 217 7.58 19.00 24.07
CA GLN A 217 7.03 20.11 24.87
C GLN A 217 7.89 20.44 26.10
N MET A 218 8.60 19.43 26.61
CA MET A 218 9.56 19.57 27.73
C MET A 218 10.96 19.99 27.29
N GLY A 219 11.20 20.21 25.99
CA GLY A 219 12.50 20.66 25.47
C GLY A 219 13.54 19.57 25.27
N ALA A 220 13.14 18.29 25.23
CA ALA A 220 14.07 17.20 24.95
C ALA A 220 14.54 17.24 23.49
N ALA A 221 15.83 16.97 23.28
CA ALA A 221 16.39 16.81 21.93
C ALA A 221 16.26 15.38 21.38
N SER A 222 16.26 14.38 22.27
CA SER A 222 16.24 12.95 21.91
C SER A 222 15.44 12.12 22.90
N MET A 223 15.03 10.91 22.50
CA MET A 223 14.50 9.89 23.41
C MET A 223 15.15 8.54 23.17
N ALA A 224 15.24 7.72 24.21
CA ALA A 224 15.63 6.32 24.09
C ALA A 224 14.47 5.48 23.52
N ALA A 225 14.78 4.63 22.56
CA ALA A 225 13.83 3.69 21.98
C ALA A 225 14.55 2.45 21.44
N ARG A 226 13.77 1.39 21.25
CA ARG A 226 14.14 0.27 20.38
C ARG A 226 13.92 0.67 18.94
N VAL A 227 14.95 0.57 18.14
CA VAL A 227 14.97 1.08 16.78
C VAL A 227 15.08 -0.10 15.83
N THR A 228 14.08 -0.25 14.98
CA THR A 228 14.08 -1.19 13.87
C THR A 228 14.32 -0.41 12.60
N ALA A 229 15.44 -0.67 11.92
CA ALA A 229 15.75 -0.02 10.67
C ALA A 229 14.95 -0.66 9.53
N LEU A 230 14.26 0.18 8.74
CA LEU A 230 13.50 -0.18 7.57
C LEU A 230 14.18 0.36 6.32
N ALA A 231 14.30 -0.49 5.30
CA ALA A 231 14.70 -0.08 3.97
C ALA A 231 13.62 0.80 3.33
N TYR A 232 14.03 1.61 2.35
CA TYR A 232 13.12 2.39 1.49
C TYR A 232 13.61 2.30 0.04
N PRO A 233 12.70 2.30 -0.96
CA PRO A 233 13.11 2.27 -2.36
C PRO A 233 14.03 3.41 -2.74
N SER A 234 14.95 3.18 -3.67
CA SER A 234 15.89 4.22 -4.10
C SER A 234 15.15 5.35 -4.84
N PRO A 235 15.66 6.60 -4.80
CA PRO A 235 15.00 7.71 -5.49
C PRO A 235 14.83 7.47 -7.00
N SER A 236 15.77 6.75 -7.61
CA SER A 236 15.75 6.38 -9.03
C SER A 236 14.66 5.38 -9.42
N GLN A 237 14.13 4.61 -8.45
CA GLN A 237 13.04 3.66 -8.68
C GLN A 237 11.67 4.32 -8.58
N LEU A 238 11.58 5.53 -8.02
CA LEU A 238 10.35 6.27 -7.81
C LEU A 238 10.15 7.31 -8.92
N GLY A 239 8.97 7.31 -9.53
CA GLY A 239 8.54 8.32 -10.50
C GLY A 239 7.26 9.00 -10.03
N LEU A 240 7.27 10.33 -10.00
CA LEU A 240 6.09 11.14 -9.70
C LEU A 240 5.44 11.64 -10.99
N TYR A 241 4.11 11.50 -11.07
CA TYR A 241 3.33 11.94 -12.21
C TYR A 241 2.14 12.77 -11.78
N ALA A 242 1.97 13.94 -12.40
CA ALA A 242 0.79 14.78 -12.24
C ALA A 242 -0.25 14.40 -13.29
N VAL A 243 -1.46 14.11 -12.83
CA VAL A 243 -2.59 13.69 -13.66
C VAL A 243 -3.87 14.37 -13.22
N ALA A 244 -4.83 14.49 -14.13
CA ALA A 244 -6.14 15.07 -13.83
C ALA A 244 -7.30 14.20 -14.34
N PRO A 245 -7.48 12.97 -13.82
CA PRO A 245 -8.61 12.12 -14.21
C PRO A 245 -9.93 12.84 -13.91
N GLY A 246 -10.77 13.02 -14.93
CA GLY A 246 -12.04 13.74 -14.78
C GLY A 246 -11.89 15.20 -14.32
N GLY A 247 -10.73 15.83 -14.56
CA GLY A 247 -10.45 17.22 -14.19
C GLY A 247 -10.00 17.45 -12.74
N GLN A 248 -9.89 16.39 -11.92
CA GLN A 248 -9.37 16.50 -10.54
C GLN A 248 -7.86 16.30 -10.52
N ALA A 249 -7.10 17.32 -10.13
CA ALA A 249 -5.66 17.23 -10.00
C ALA A 249 -5.25 16.19 -8.94
N GLN A 250 -4.44 15.22 -9.35
CA GLN A 250 -3.90 14.16 -8.52
C GLN A 250 -2.41 13.96 -8.83
N VAL A 251 -1.68 13.40 -7.86
CA VAL A 251 -0.30 12.96 -8.07
C VAL A 251 -0.22 11.47 -7.82
N TRP A 252 0.35 10.75 -8.78
CA TRP A 252 0.59 9.32 -8.70
C TRP A 252 2.08 9.04 -8.56
N CYS A 253 2.43 8.07 -7.71
CA CYS A 253 3.78 7.60 -7.53
C CYS A 253 3.90 6.19 -8.12
N VAL A 254 4.96 5.96 -8.91
CA VAL A 254 5.23 4.66 -9.51
C VAL A 254 6.57 4.13 -9.04
N LEU A 255 6.56 2.89 -8.58
CA LEU A 255 7.74 2.12 -8.20
C LEU A 255 8.15 1.18 -9.34
N GLY A 256 9.40 1.29 -9.78
CA GLY A 256 10.03 0.36 -10.73
C GLY A 256 9.29 0.24 -12.08
N GLN A 257 8.62 1.31 -12.53
CA GLN A 257 7.78 1.33 -13.75
C GLN A 257 6.65 0.29 -13.76
N ARG A 258 6.26 -0.23 -12.60
CA ARG A 258 5.30 -1.33 -12.51
C ARG A 258 4.18 -1.04 -11.53
N GLN A 259 4.51 -0.81 -10.27
CA GLN A 259 3.50 -0.61 -9.23
C GLN A 259 3.16 0.87 -9.10
N LEU A 260 1.88 1.20 -9.22
CA LEU A 260 1.38 2.56 -9.10
C LEU A 260 0.54 2.70 -7.82
N ARG A 261 0.73 3.81 -7.12
CA ARG A 261 -0.06 4.22 -5.97
C ARG A 261 -0.46 5.70 -6.07
N ARG A 262 -1.70 6.03 -5.71
CA ARG A 262 -2.16 7.42 -5.60
C ARG A 262 -1.63 8.06 -4.32
N LEU A 263 -1.11 9.29 -4.40
CA LEU A 263 -0.70 10.07 -3.23
C LEU A 263 -1.87 10.91 -2.72
N GLU A 264 -2.45 10.52 -1.58
CA GLU A 264 -3.57 11.26 -0.98
C GLU A 264 -3.14 12.63 -0.46
N ALA A 265 -1.99 12.69 0.22
CA ALA A 265 -1.41 13.94 0.71
C ALA A 265 -0.19 14.36 -0.11
N HIS A 266 -0.38 14.50 -1.43
CA HIS A 266 0.67 14.93 -2.35
C HIS A 266 1.39 16.23 -1.91
N TRP A 267 0.70 17.13 -1.21
CA TRP A 267 1.26 18.37 -0.66
C TRP A 267 2.26 18.15 0.49
N LEU A 268 2.22 16.99 1.18
CA LEU A 268 3.24 16.55 2.13
C LEU A 268 4.27 15.63 1.48
N SER A 269 3.82 14.71 0.63
CA SER A 269 4.65 13.70 -0.02
C SER A 269 5.66 14.30 -0.99
N VAL A 270 5.23 15.21 -1.87
CA VAL A 270 6.09 15.73 -2.95
C VAL A 270 7.29 16.50 -2.39
N PRO A 271 7.15 17.45 -1.43
CA PRO A 271 8.32 18.13 -0.86
C PRO A 271 9.31 17.18 -0.17
N LEU A 272 8.80 16.13 0.48
CA LEU A 272 9.62 15.13 1.15
C LEU A 272 10.39 14.27 0.14
N LEU A 273 9.71 13.75 -0.87
CA LEU A 273 10.31 12.92 -1.93
C LEU A 273 11.29 13.73 -2.78
N ASN A 274 10.99 15.00 -3.07
CA ASN A 274 11.92 15.92 -3.72
C ASN A 274 13.18 16.14 -2.86
N GLY A 275 13.02 16.31 -1.54
CA GLY A 275 14.14 16.39 -0.59
C GLY A 275 15.00 15.11 -0.55
N TYR A 276 14.36 13.95 -0.74
CA TYR A 276 15.02 12.64 -0.86
C TYR A 276 15.78 12.46 -2.19
N GLY A 277 15.41 13.22 -3.23
CA GLY A 277 16.04 13.19 -4.54
C GLY A 277 15.17 12.63 -5.67
N VAL A 278 13.87 12.41 -5.42
CA VAL A 278 12.91 12.04 -6.46
C VAL A 278 12.63 13.30 -7.32
N PRO A 279 12.62 13.19 -8.66
CA PRO A 279 12.29 14.32 -9.52
C PRO A 279 10.87 14.84 -9.31
N GLU A 280 10.65 16.12 -9.64
CA GLU A 280 9.32 16.73 -9.59
C GLU A 280 8.29 15.99 -10.46
N PRO A 281 6.98 16.11 -10.12
CA PRO A 281 5.92 15.44 -10.88
C PRO A 281 5.94 15.77 -12.37
N LYS A 282 6.05 14.74 -13.20
CA LYS A 282 6.05 14.84 -14.67
C LYS A 282 4.65 14.62 -15.25
N PRO A 283 4.37 15.05 -16.50
CA PRO A 283 3.15 14.65 -17.18
C PRO A 283 3.10 13.13 -17.37
N TRP A 284 1.88 12.58 -17.41
CA TRP A 284 1.67 11.15 -17.63
C TRP A 284 2.21 10.71 -19.01
N PRO A 285 3.03 9.65 -19.07
CA PRO A 285 3.61 9.19 -20.34
C PRO A 285 2.55 8.63 -21.30
N GLU A 286 2.71 8.91 -22.61
CA GLU A 286 1.82 8.37 -23.65
C GLU A 286 1.95 6.85 -23.85
N ASN A 287 3.11 6.29 -23.51
CA ASN A 287 3.36 4.84 -23.62
C ASN A 287 2.74 4.02 -22.49
N TRP A 288 2.13 4.69 -21.50
CA TRP A 288 1.49 4.04 -20.36
C TRP A 288 -0.02 3.90 -20.59
N PRO A 289 -0.71 3.03 -19.82
CA PRO A 289 -2.16 2.90 -19.93
C PRO A 289 -2.87 4.27 -19.81
N PRO A 290 -3.99 4.47 -20.50
CA PRO A 290 -4.77 5.72 -20.40
C PRO A 290 -5.11 6.06 -18.96
N VAL A 291 -5.05 7.35 -18.64
CA VAL A 291 -5.24 7.88 -17.27
C VAL A 291 -6.60 7.45 -16.71
N GLU A 292 -7.65 7.44 -17.53
CA GLU A 292 -9.00 7.04 -17.15
C GLU A 292 -9.08 5.56 -16.75
N ALA A 293 -8.38 4.69 -17.50
CA ALA A 293 -8.34 3.26 -17.21
C ALA A 293 -7.59 2.98 -15.90
N VAL A 294 -6.51 3.72 -15.63
CA VAL A 294 -5.77 3.62 -14.37
C VAL A 294 -6.60 4.15 -13.20
N ALA A 295 -7.27 5.28 -13.37
CA ALA A 295 -8.14 5.86 -12.36
C ALA A 295 -9.31 4.93 -12.01
N GLN A 296 -9.89 4.27 -13.02
CA GLN A 296 -10.91 3.25 -12.80
C GLN A 296 -10.33 2.04 -12.04
N ALA A 297 -9.16 1.52 -12.43
CA ALA A 297 -8.52 0.42 -11.73
C ALA A 297 -8.22 0.76 -10.26
N LEU A 298 -7.75 1.98 -9.98
CA LEU A 298 -7.56 2.48 -8.62
C LEU A 298 -8.87 2.55 -7.83
N ALA A 299 -9.97 2.95 -8.49
CA ALA A 299 -11.29 3.03 -7.87
C ALA A 299 -11.91 1.64 -7.61
N GLU A 300 -11.55 0.64 -8.41
CA GLU A 300 -11.94 -0.77 -8.25
C GLU A 300 -11.15 -1.48 -7.15
N CYS A 301 -9.93 -1.04 -6.86
CA CYS A 301 -9.10 -1.48 -5.74
C CYS A 301 -9.67 -1.00 -4.38
N ARG A 302 -10.92 -1.34 -4.05
CA ARG A 302 -11.53 -1.14 -2.72
C ARG A 302 -11.30 -2.39 -1.87
N GLY A 303 -10.14 -2.45 -1.21
CA GLY A 303 -9.77 -3.52 -0.27
C GLY A 303 -9.21 -2.97 1.05
N LYS A 304 -8.85 -3.87 1.99
CA LYS A 304 -8.26 -3.55 3.32
C LYS A 304 -6.80 -3.06 3.25
N GLY A 305 -6.38 -2.45 2.15
CA GLY A 305 -5.02 -1.97 1.94
C GLY A 305 -4.99 -0.71 1.08
N VAL A 306 -3.84 -0.04 1.05
CA VAL A 306 -3.64 1.14 0.20
C VAL A 306 -3.76 0.69 -1.27
N PRO A 307 -4.61 1.33 -2.10
CA PRO A 307 -4.86 0.87 -3.46
C PRO A 307 -3.59 0.95 -4.31
N GLU A 308 -3.14 -0.21 -4.77
CA GLU A 308 -2.00 -0.36 -5.69
C GLU A 308 -2.45 -1.00 -7.00
N VAL A 309 -1.94 -0.47 -8.11
CA VAL A 309 -2.23 -0.97 -9.46
C VAL A 309 -0.93 -1.39 -10.13
N ASP A 310 -0.90 -2.62 -10.63
CA ASP A 310 0.16 -3.08 -11.52
C ASP A 310 -0.11 -2.57 -12.95
N LEU A 311 0.72 -1.63 -13.41
CA LEU A 311 0.62 -1.01 -14.73
C LEU A 311 0.85 -1.99 -15.87
N LEU A 312 1.79 -2.93 -15.71
CA LEU A 312 2.04 -3.97 -16.72
C LEU A 312 0.87 -4.95 -16.77
N GLY A 313 0.38 -5.35 -15.60
CA GLY A 313 -0.84 -6.16 -15.51
C GLY A 313 -2.06 -5.48 -16.14
N LEU A 314 -2.19 -4.16 -15.96
CA LEU A 314 -3.26 -3.37 -16.57
C LEU A 314 -3.10 -3.24 -18.08
N SER A 315 -1.91 -2.94 -18.60
CA SER A 315 -1.67 -2.82 -20.04
C SER A 315 -1.96 -4.15 -20.76
N HIS A 316 -1.54 -5.28 -20.20
CA HIS A 316 -1.88 -6.60 -20.72
C HIS A 316 -3.38 -6.88 -20.70
N ARG A 317 -4.10 -6.52 -19.61
CA ARG A 317 -5.56 -6.66 -19.54
C ARG A 317 -6.27 -5.81 -20.60
N LEU A 318 -5.87 -4.55 -20.78
CA LEU A 318 -6.43 -3.66 -21.80
C LEU A 318 -6.17 -4.18 -23.21
N THR A 319 -4.97 -4.71 -23.46
CA THR A 319 -4.61 -5.31 -24.76
C THR A 319 -5.46 -6.54 -25.06
N ARG A 320 -5.66 -7.43 -24.08
CA ARG A 320 -6.56 -8.58 -24.22
C ARG A 320 -8.01 -8.17 -24.44
N GLN A 321 -8.49 -7.13 -23.77
CA GLN A 321 -9.84 -6.60 -23.99
C GLN A 321 -10.00 -6.03 -25.40
N ALA A 322 -9.01 -5.27 -25.90
CA ALA A 322 -9.02 -4.74 -27.26
C ALA A 322 -9.01 -5.87 -28.32
N GLN A 323 -8.22 -6.93 -28.09
CA GLN A 323 -8.20 -8.11 -28.95
C GLN A 323 -9.53 -8.88 -28.88
N GLY A 324 -10.10 -9.06 -27.69
CA GLY A 324 -11.40 -9.74 -27.51
C GLY A 324 -12.62 -8.92 -27.95
N MET A 325 -12.43 -7.67 -28.36
CA MET A 325 -13.46 -6.84 -29.01
C MET A 325 -13.27 -6.73 -30.52
N ARG A 326 -12.24 -7.35 -31.10
CA ARG A 326 -12.07 -7.40 -32.55
C ARG A 326 -13.09 -8.40 -33.12
N TRP A 327 -14.17 -7.88 -33.66
CA TRP A 327 -15.14 -8.68 -34.42
C TRP A 327 -14.50 -9.03 -35.76
N VAL A 328 -14.04 -10.27 -35.91
CA VAL A 328 -13.54 -10.77 -37.20
C VAL A 328 -14.72 -11.36 -37.96
N SER A 329 -14.90 -10.96 -39.23
CA SER A 329 -15.82 -11.63 -40.13
C SER A 329 -15.24 -12.99 -40.49
N THR A 330 -15.65 -14.04 -39.78
CA THR A 330 -15.26 -15.41 -40.10
C THR A 330 -16.32 -16.07 -40.96
N ASN A 331 -15.86 -16.88 -41.92
CA ASN A 331 -16.75 -17.73 -42.71
C ASN A 331 -17.33 -18.81 -41.79
N LEU A 332 -18.64 -19.10 -41.89
CA LEU A 332 -19.33 -20.10 -41.06
C LEU A 332 -18.63 -21.47 -41.05
N LEU A 333 -17.95 -21.84 -42.14
CA LEU A 333 -17.20 -23.08 -42.26
C LEU A 333 -15.94 -23.15 -41.38
N GLN A 334 -15.42 -22.01 -40.92
CA GLN A 334 -14.27 -21.95 -40.00
C GLN A 334 -14.69 -22.02 -38.52
N MET A 335 -15.99 -21.91 -38.21
CA MET A 335 -16.49 -22.10 -36.85
C MET A 335 -16.47 -23.59 -36.50
N ARG A 336 -15.36 -24.05 -35.88
CA ARG A 336 -15.12 -25.45 -35.52
C ARG A 336 -16.20 -26.10 -34.62
N ASN A 337 -17.05 -25.29 -33.98
CA ASN A 337 -18.13 -25.75 -33.10
C ASN A 337 -19.54 -25.53 -33.69
N TRP A 338 -19.65 -25.09 -34.94
CA TRP A 338 -20.97 -25.01 -35.57
C TRP A 338 -21.36 -26.37 -36.11
N LEU A 339 -22.06 -27.15 -35.29
CA LEU A 339 -22.82 -28.30 -35.76
C LEU A 339 -24.11 -27.77 -36.38
N PRO A 340 -24.30 -27.87 -37.72
CA PRO A 340 -25.58 -27.57 -38.32
C PRO A 340 -26.61 -28.42 -37.58
N ARG A 341 -27.74 -27.84 -37.16
CA ARG A 341 -28.86 -28.64 -36.65
C ARG A 341 -29.46 -29.40 -37.83
N TRP A 342 -28.78 -30.47 -38.26
CA TRP A 342 -29.10 -31.26 -39.44
C TRP A 342 -30.54 -31.75 -39.43
N ARG A 343 -31.14 -31.96 -38.25
CA ARG A 343 -32.55 -32.30 -38.10
C ARG A 343 -33.50 -31.20 -38.59
N PHE A 344 -33.19 -29.92 -38.33
CA PHE A 344 -33.96 -28.78 -38.85
C PHE A 344 -33.76 -28.61 -40.36
N PHE A 345 -32.52 -28.75 -40.83
CA PHE A 345 -32.23 -28.71 -42.26
C PHE A 345 -32.92 -29.87 -43.01
N LEU A 346 -32.73 -31.13 -42.59
CA LEU A 346 -33.40 -32.27 -43.22
C LEU A 346 -34.92 -32.18 -43.14
N SER A 347 -35.51 -31.76 -42.01
CA SER A 347 -36.97 -31.63 -41.93
C SER A 347 -37.51 -30.54 -42.85
N SER A 348 -36.81 -29.41 -42.99
CA SER A 348 -37.25 -28.35 -43.91
C SER A 348 -36.98 -28.66 -45.38
N PHE A 349 -35.84 -29.28 -45.71
CA PHE A 349 -35.41 -29.52 -47.11
C PHE A 349 -35.91 -30.85 -47.68
N ILE A 350 -36.16 -31.87 -46.86
CA ILE A 350 -36.66 -33.18 -47.30
C ILE A 350 -38.10 -33.36 -46.83
N GLY A 351 -38.38 -33.07 -45.55
CA GLY A 351 -39.69 -33.29 -44.95
C GLY A 351 -40.79 -32.43 -45.56
N LEU A 352 -40.55 -31.13 -45.74
CA LEU A 352 -41.54 -30.21 -46.31
C LEU A 352 -41.91 -30.53 -47.76
N PRO A 353 -40.98 -30.75 -48.71
CA PRO A 353 -41.35 -31.13 -50.08
C PRO A 353 -41.96 -32.52 -50.17
N LEU A 354 -41.53 -33.48 -49.33
CA LEU A 354 -42.17 -34.80 -49.27
C LEU A 354 -43.62 -34.71 -48.77
N LEU A 355 -43.86 -33.91 -47.72
CA LEU A 355 -45.22 -33.64 -47.23
C LEU A 355 -46.08 -32.98 -48.31
N LEU A 356 -45.54 -31.97 -49.00
CA LEU A 356 -46.23 -31.27 -50.08
C LEU A 356 -46.56 -32.22 -51.25
N LEU A 357 -45.66 -33.14 -51.57
CA LEU A 357 -45.86 -34.19 -52.57
C LEU A 357 -46.96 -35.18 -52.16
N VAL A 358 -46.97 -35.61 -50.89
CA VAL A 358 -48.01 -36.50 -50.35
C VAL A 358 -49.38 -35.81 -50.36
N VAL A 359 -49.46 -34.55 -49.93
CA VAL A 359 -50.69 -33.74 -49.99
C VAL A 359 -51.16 -33.56 -51.44
N ALA A 360 -50.24 -33.32 -52.38
CA ALA A 360 -50.57 -33.18 -53.79
C ALA A 360 -51.10 -34.50 -54.40
N MET A 361 -50.50 -35.65 -54.05
CA MET A 361 -50.97 -36.96 -54.49
C MET A 361 -52.37 -37.30 -53.97
N LEU A 362 -52.67 -36.93 -52.72
CA LEU A 362 -53.99 -37.14 -52.11
C LEU A 362 -55.06 -36.22 -52.71
N ALA A 363 -54.70 -35.00 -53.12
CA ALA A 363 -55.65 -34.02 -53.60
C ALA A 363 -56.00 -34.15 -55.10
N LEU A 364 -55.12 -34.68 -55.97
CA LEU A 364 -55.36 -34.80 -57.42
C LEU A 364 -54.90 -36.13 -58.02
N PRO A 365 -55.74 -37.19 -58.04
CA PRO A 365 -55.34 -38.54 -58.48
C PRO A 365 -55.09 -38.70 -59.99
N ARG A 366 -55.23 -37.64 -60.81
CA ARG A 366 -54.99 -37.66 -62.27
C ARG A 366 -53.98 -36.64 -62.78
N ALA A 367 -53.31 -35.87 -61.91
CA ALA A 367 -52.38 -34.81 -62.31
C ALA A 367 -50.93 -35.11 -61.86
N ILE A 368 -50.40 -36.25 -62.32
CA ILE A 368 -49.04 -36.71 -61.97
C ILE A 368 -47.97 -35.70 -62.41
N GLU A 369 -48.23 -34.97 -63.51
CA GLU A 369 -47.32 -33.96 -64.06
C GLU A 369 -47.19 -32.73 -63.14
N ALA A 370 -48.29 -32.25 -62.54
CA ALA A 370 -48.25 -31.09 -61.64
C ALA A 370 -47.53 -31.40 -60.32
N ALA A 371 -47.69 -32.62 -59.82
CA ALA A 371 -46.98 -33.09 -58.62
C ALA A 371 -45.47 -33.23 -58.86
N ALA A 372 -45.06 -33.69 -60.05
CA ALA A 372 -43.64 -33.77 -60.43
C ALA A 372 -43.00 -32.39 -60.54
N VAL A 373 -43.69 -31.41 -61.14
CA VAL A 373 -43.19 -30.03 -61.27
C VAL A 373 -43.03 -29.37 -59.89
N ALA A 374 -43.98 -29.57 -58.98
CA ALA A 374 -43.88 -29.04 -57.61
C ALA A 374 -42.71 -29.66 -56.83
N ALA A 375 -42.44 -30.96 -57.02
CA ALA A 375 -41.29 -31.64 -56.40
C ALA A 375 -39.96 -31.08 -56.90
N ILE A 376 -39.84 -30.86 -58.21
CA ILE A 376 -38.63 -30.32 -58.84
C ILE A 376 -38.39 -28.88 -58.39
N LEU A 377 -39.44 -28.05 -58.32
CA LEU A 377 -39.35 -26.67 -57.81
C LEU A 377 -38.98 -26.62 -56.32
N GLY A 378 -39.54 -27.52 -55.50
CA GLY A 378 -39.17 -27.66 -54.09
C GLY A 378 -37.72 -28.08 -53.90
N PHE A 379 -37.24 -29.03 -54.72
CA PHE A 379 -35.85 -29.48 -54.70
C PHE A 379 -34.89 -28.38 -55.19
N ALA A 380 -35.25 -27.66 -56.26
CA ALA A 380 -34.43 -26.58 -56.81
C ALA A 380 -34.35 -25.38 -55.85
N GLY A 381 -35.47 -24.94 -55.27
CA GLY A 381 -35.47 -23.92 -54.23
C GLY A 381 -34.68 -24.34 -53.00
N GLY A 382 -34.74 -25.64 -52.68
CA GLY A 382 -33.94 -26.26 -51.64
C GLY A 382 -32.42 -26.18 -51.89
N ALA A 383 -32.00 -26.56 -53.10
CA ALA A 383 -30.59 -26.53 -53.50
C ALA A 383 -30.02 -25.10 -53.51
N VAL A 384 -30.79 -24.11 -53.97
CA VAL A 384 -30.37 -22.70 -53.99
C VAL A 384 -30.17 -22.16 -52.57
N ALA A 385 -31.09 -22.46 -51.64
CA ALA A 385 -30.93 -22.02 -50.26
C ALA A 385 -29.76 -22.73 -49.55
N ALA A 386 -29.49 -24.01 -49.85
CA ALA A 386 -28.32 -24.74 -49.34
C ALA A 386 -27.00 -24.15 -49.86
N LEU A 387 -26.96 -23.72 -51.12
CA LEU A 387 -25.80 -23.05 -51.72
C LEU A 387 -25.60 -21.60 -51.24
N ALA A 388 -26.61 -20.98 -50.64
CA ALA A 388 -26.51 -19.65 -50.04
C ALA A 388 -25.95 -19.66 -48.60
N VAL A 389 -25.99 -20.79 -47.89
CA VAL A 389 -25.47 -20.94 -46.52
C VAL A 389 -23.99 -20.54 -46.37
N PRO A 390 -23.07 -20.86 -47.30
CA PRO A 390 -21.67 -20.43 -47.22
C PRO A 390 -21.45 -18.92 -47.29
N TRP A 391 -22.46 -18.15 -47.72
CA TRP A 391 -22.38 -16.70 -47.87
C TRP A 391 -22.95 -15.93 -46.67
N VAL A 392 -23.51 -16.64 -45.68
CA VAL A 392 -23.97 -16.02 -44.44
C VAL A 392 -22.76 -15.76 -43.55
N VAL A 393 -22.34 -14.50 -43.48
CA VAL A 393 -21.23 -14.07 -42.63
C VAL A 393 -21.71 -13.99 -41.18
N ALA A 394 -21.11 -14.78 -40.30
CA ALA A 394 -21.34 -14.68 -38.87
C ALA A 394 -20.28 -13.77 -38.24
N ARG A 395 -20.70 -12.97 -37.24
CA ARG A 395 -19.77 -12.19 -36.43
C ARG A 395 -19.43 -12.99 -35.18
N GLN A 396 -18.19 -13.40 -35.03
CA GLN A 396 -17.72 -14.00 -33.79
C GLN A 396 -16.92 -12.98 -32.98
N ARG A 397 -17.12 -13.01 -31.68
CA ARG A 397 -16.22 -12.35 -30.73
C ARG A 397 -14.96 -13.21 -30.68
N ASP A 398 -13.82 -12.65 -31.06
CA ASP A 398 -12.54 -13.35 -31.01
C ASP A 398 -12.24 -13.64 -29.52
N VAL A 399 -12.25 -14.91 -29.14
CA VAL A 399 -11.84 -15.34 -27.79
C VAL A 399 -10.59 -16.17 -28.02
N ASN A 400 -9.46 -15.48 -28.09
CA ASN A 400 -8.15 -16.11 -28.04
C ASN A 400 -7.81 -16.50 -26.60
#